data_AF-A0A160ISR3-F1
#
_entry.id   AF-A0A160ISR3-F1
#
_cell.length_a   1.000
_cell.length_b   1.000
_cell.length_c   1.000
_cell.angle_alpha   90.00
_cell.angle_beta   90.00
_cell.angle_gamma   90.00
#
_symmetry.space_group_name_H-M   'P 1'
#
loop_
_entity.id
_entity.type
_entity.pdbx_description
1 polymer ?
#
loop_
_entity_poly.entity_id
_entity_poly.type
_entity_poly.pdbx_seq_one_letter_code
_entity_poly.pdbx_strand_id
1 'polypeptide(L)'
;MEKVKDKIGNVRAFKKHLREKGLIGNRQQFSEEHIQTFNDIKQYKLTNHTTWEMAFKVCLDKIPNQITENLSLGTEIAESTPNKIEDLLSEILVTLKRIESKL
;
A
#
# COMPACT_ATOMS: atom_id res chain seq x y z
N MET A 1 7.06 -8.90 13.28
CA MET A 1 6.01 -9.82 13.76
C MET A 1 4.67 -9.13 13.57
N GLU A 2 3.69 -9.78 12.95
CA GLU A 2 2.39 -9.16 12.63
C GLU A 2 1.72 -8.63 13.91
N LYS A 3 1.50 -7.31 13.97
CA LYS A 3 0.95 -6.59 15.13
C LYS A 3 -0.57 -6.80 15.33
N VAL A 4 -1.23 -7.50 14.41
CA VAL A 4 -2.68 -7.71 14.44
C VAL A 4 -3.02 -8.83 15.44
N LYS A 5 -3.52 -8.46 16.63
CA LYS A 5 -3.93 -9.40 17.68
C LYS A 5 -5.30 -10.02 17.37
N ASP A 6 -5.35 -10.90 16.37
CA ASP A 6 -6.54 -11.70 16.05
C ASP A 6 -6.17 -13.13 15.67
N LYS A 7 -7.17 -13.99 15.46
CA LYS A 7 -6.96 -15.36 15.01
C LYS A 7 -6.26 -15.32 13.64
N ILE A 8 -5.22 -16.14 13.49
CA ILE A 8 -4.42 -16.25 12.26
C ILE A 8 -5.29 -16.46 11.01
N GLY A 9 -6.41 -17.20 11.13
CA GLY A 9 -7.36 -17.39 10.03
C GLY A 9 -7.98 -16.10 9.51
N ASN A 10 -8.37 -15.19 10.42
CA ASN A 10 -8.96 -13.90 10.05
C ASN A 10 -7.92 -12.96 9.43
N VAL A 11 -6.71 -12.97 9.98
CA VAL A 11 -5.57 -12.19 9.46
C VAL A 11 -5.19 -12.66 8.05
N ARG A 12 -5.18 -13.99 7.82
CA ARG A 12 -4.92 -14.57 6.50
C ARG A 12 -6.02 -14.25 5.48
N ALA A 13 -7.29 -14.29 5.91
CA ALA A 13 -8.42 -13.91 5.07
C ALA A 13 -8.35 -12.44 4.68
N PHE A 14 -8.04 -11.55 5.63
CA PHE A 14 -7.83 -10.12 5.35
C PHE A 14 -6.70 -9.90 4.34
N LYS A 15 -5.54 -10.57 4.51
CA LYS A 15 -4.42 -10.49 3.56
C LYS A 15 -4.80 -10.99 2.16
N LYS A 16 -5.69 -11.98 2.06
CA LYS A 16 -6.22 -12.47 0.79
C LYS A 16 -7.07 -11.38 0.12
N HIS A 17 -8.04 -10.81 0.84
CA HIS A 17 -8.90 -9.73 0.36
C HIS A 17 -8.12 -8.48 -0.09
N LEU A 18 -7.10 -8.07 0.66
CA LEU A 18 -6.24 -6.96 0.26
C LEU A 18 -5.49 -7.24 -1.06
N ARG A 19 -5.02 -8.48 -1.27
CA ARG A 19 -4.33 -8.86 -2.52
C ARG A 19 -5.27 -8.91 -3.71
N GLU A 20 -6.48 -9.43 -3.52
CA GLU A 20 -7.50 -9.45 -4.58
C GLU A 20 -7.88 -8.04 -5.05
N LYS A 21 -7.78 -7.05 -4.16
CA LYS A 21 -8.01 -5.63 -4.46
C LYS A 21 -6.76 -4.84 -4.85
N GLY A 22 -5.59 -5.48 -4.93
CA GLY A 22 -4.33 -4.79 -5.24
C GLY A 22 -3.82 -3.83 -4.15
N LEU A 23 -4.40 -3.87 -2.94
CA LEU A 23 -4.05 -3.00 -1.82
C LEU A 23 -2.76 -3.42 -1.10
N ILE A 24 -2.27 -4.65 -1.34
CA ILE A 24 -1.02 -5.14 -0.77
C ILE A 24 -0.29 -6.08 -1.73
N GLY A 25 1.04 -5.97 -1.80
CA GLY A 25 1.87 -6.87 -2.61
C GLY A 25 1.96 -8.30 -2.05
N ASN A 26 2.34 -9.25 -2.92
CA ASN A 26 2.36 -10.69 -2.59
C ASN A 26 3.22 -11.08 -1.37
N ARG A 27 4.30 -10.34 -1.11
CA ARG A 27 5.26 -10.60 -0.01
C ARG A 27 5.36 -9.44 0.97
N GLN A 28 4.46 -8.45 0.86
CA GLN A 28 4.52 -7.25 1.69
C GLN A 28 3.98 -7.55 3.10
N GLN A 29 4.58 -6.89 4.10
CA GLN A 29 4.09 -6.87 5.47
C GLN A 29 2.99 -5.81 5.61
N PHE A 30 2.16 -5.92 6.65
CA PHE A 30 1.16 -4.89 6.92
C PHE A 30 1.84 -3.58 7.34
N SER A 31 1.40 -2.48 6.73
CA SER A 31 1.65 -1.13 7.20
C SER A 31 0.73 -0.85 8.39
N GLU A 32 0.95 0.28 9.05
CA GLU A 32 0.08 0.73 10.14
C GLU A 32 -1.36 0.99 9.63
N GLU A 33 -1.51 1.49 8.40
CA GLU A 33 -2.83 1.68 7.75
C GLU A 33 -3.58 0.37 7.56
N HIS A 34 -2.89 -0.71 7.16
CA HIS A 34 -3.50 -2.04 7.06
C HIS A 34 -3.97 -2.55 8.42
N ILE A 35 -3.21 -2.28 9.49
CA ILE A 35 -3.58 -2.66 10.86
C ILE A 35 -4.81 -1.88 11.31
N GLN A 36 -4.84 -0.58 11.05
CA GLN A 36 -5.99 0.26 11.38
C GLN A 36 -7.24 -0.18 10.62
N THR A 37 -7.12 -0.43 9.31
CA THR A 37 -8.20 -0.96 8.48
C THR A 37 -8.75 -2.28 9.05
N PHE A 38 -7.88 -3.18 9.50
CA PHE A 38 -8.30 -4.42 10.13
C PHE A 38 -9.08 -4.19 11.43
N ASN A 39 -8.65 -3.24 12.25
CA ASN A 39 -9.35 -2.86 13.47
C ASN A 39 -10.73 -2.27 13.17
N ASP A 40 -10.86 -1.45 12.12
CA ASP A 40 -12.13 -0.87 11.70
C ASP A 40 -13.10 -1.95 11.20
N ILE A 41 -12.60 -2.93 10.43
CA ILE A 41 -13.37 -4.12 10.01
C ILE A 41 -13.86 -4.89 11.23
N LYS A 42 -12.97 -5.11 12.21
CA LYS A 42 -13.29 -5.82 13.44
C LYS A 42 -14.38 -5.10 14.23
N GLN A 43 -14.29 -3.78 14.36
CA GLN A 43 -15.32 -2.96 15.00
C GLN A 43 -16.63 -3.05 14.23
N TYR A 44 -16.62 -2.86 12.91
CA TYR A 44 -17.81 -2.97 12.08
C TYR A 44 -18.51 -4.33 12.25
N LYS A 45 -17.75 -5.42 12.25
CA LYS A 45 -18.26 -6.77 12.48
C LYS A 45 -18.93 -6.91 13.84
N LEU A 46 -18.33 -6.37 14.90
CA LEU A 46 -18.87 -6.43 16.27
C LEU A 46 -20.14 -5.60 16.40
N THR A 47 -20.14 -4.36 15.87
CA THR A 47 -21.27 -3.44 15.93
C THR A 47 -22.46 -3.92 15.11
N ASN A 48 -22.23 -4.50 13.93
CA ASN A 48 -23.31 -4.90 13.01
C ASN A 48 -23.63 -6.41 13.11
N HIS A 49 -22.98 -7.14 14.00
CA HIS A 49 -23.15 -8.59 14.17
C HIS A 49 -23.03 -9.39 12.86
N THR A 50 -22.12 -8.99 11.98
CA THR A 50 -21.96 -9.59 10.64
C THR A 50 -20.88 -10.67 10.62
N THR A 51 -20.82 -11.38 9.49
CA THR A 51 -19.70 -12.28 9.17
C THR A 51 -18.46 -11.47 8.79
N TRP A 52 -17.28 -12.09 8.95
CA TRP A 52 -16.02 -11.47 8.52
C TRP A 52 -16.03 -11.14 7.03
N GLU A 53 -16.57 -12.02 6.19
CA GLU A 53 -16.63 -11.81 4.74
C GLU A 53 -17.44 -10.56 4.38
N MET A 54 -18.59 -10.37 5.02
CA MET A 54 -19.40 -9.17 4.81
C MET A 54 -18.68 -7.92 5.32
N ALA A 55 -18.03 -8.00 6.48
CA ALA A 55 -17.26 -6.89 7.04
C ALA A 55 -16.08 -6.49 6.14
N PHE A 56 -15.36 -7.47 5.58
CA PHE A 56 -14.29 -7.23 4.62
C PHE A 56 -14.82 -6.49 3.38
N LYS A 57 -15.90 -7.00 2.78
CA LYS A 57 -16.50 -6.38 1.60
C LYS A 57 -16.89 -4.93 1.87
N VAL A 58 -17.69 -4.68 2.89
CA VAL A 58 -18.21 -3.34 3.20
C VAL A 58 -17.09 -2.34 3.54
N CYS A 59 -16.12 -2.73 4.36
CA CYS A 59 -15.05 -1.81 4.76
C CYS A 59 -14.02 -1.59 3.66
N LEU A 60 -13.66 -2.62 2.89
CA LEU A 60 -12.70 -2.49 1.81
C LEU A 60 -13.30 -1.86 0.55
N ASP A 61 -14.62 -1.93 0.33
CA ASP A 61 -15.30 -1.22 -0.77
C ASP A 61 -15.37 0.29 -0.52
N LYS A 62 -15.27 0.73 0.75
CA LYS A 62 -15.20 2.15 1.13
C LYS A 62 -13.82 2.75 0.93
N ILE A 63 -12.78 1.94 0.79
CA ILE A 63 -11.45 2.44 0.40
C ILE A 63 -11.60 2.84 -1.06
N PRO A 64 -11.54 4.15 -1.40
CA PRO A 64 -11.62 4.55 -2.79
C PRO A 64 -10.53 3.80 -3.57
N ASN A 65 -10.82 3.41 -4.81
CA ASN A 65 -9.91 2.71 -5.73
C ASN A 65 -8.67 3.57 -6.11
N GLN A 66 -8.02 4.22 -5.16
CA GLN A 66 -6.87 5.11 -5.34
C GLN A 66 -5.54 4.36 -5.51
N ILE A 67 -5.54 3.02 -5.61
CA ILE A 67 -4.30 2.24 -5.73
C ILE A 67 -4.31 1.33 -6.96
N THR A 68 -4.81 1.84 -8.09
CA THR A 68 -4.54 1.22 -9.41
C THR A 68 -3.83 2.15 -10.40
N GLU A 69 -3.39 3.32 -9.95
CA GLU A 69 -2.41 4.15 -10.65
C GLU A 69 -1.33 4.53 -9.62
N ASN A 70 -0.06 4.16 -9.89
CA ASN A 70 1.13 4.33 -9.04
C ASN A 70 1.46 3.20 -8.03
N LEU A 71 1.67 1.97 -8.52
CA LEU A 71 2.86 1.22 -8.10
C LEU A 71 4.03 1.66 -9.00
N SER A 72 4.37 2.94 -8.96
CA SER A 72 5.70 3.38 -9.37
C SER A 72 6.62 3.08 -8.19
N LEU A 73 7.70 2.34 -8.43
CA LEU A 73 8.79 2.22 -7.46
C LEU A 73 9.20 3.64 -7.05
N GLY A 74 8.84 4.06 -5.85
CA GLY A 74 9.03 5.43 -5.40
C GLY A 74 9.45 5.44 -3.95
N THR A 75 10.76 5.45 -3.75
CA THR A 75 11.46 5.90 -2.56
C THR A 75 10.78 7.12 -1.95
N GLU A 76 10.80 7.24 -0.63
CA GLU A 76 10.45 8.46 0.11
C GLU A 76 11.04 9.69 -0.58
N ILE A 77 10.19 10.53 -1.17
CA ILE A 77 10.58 11.87 -1.60
C ILE A 77 9.70 12.84 -0.83
N ALA A 78 10.30 13.37 0.23
CA ALA A 78 9.84 14.55 0.94
C ALA A 78 9.46 15.65 -0.07
N GLU A 79 8.36 16.37 0.21
CA GLU A 79 7.89 17.53 -0.54
C GLU A 79 9.05 18.46 -0.92
N SER A 80 9.54 18.30 -2.15
CA SER A 80 10.56 19.17 -2.71
C SER A 80 9.94 19.78 -3.96
N THR A 81 9.76 21.10 -3.89
CA THR A 81 9.43 22.05 -4.96
C THR A 81 9.55 21.47 -6.38
N PRO A 82 8.53 21.62 -7.24
CA PRO A 82 8.39 20.92 -8.52
C PRO A 82 9.60 21.01 -9.46
N ASN A 83 10.45 22.02 -9.32
CA ASN A 83 11.63 22.20 -10.18
C ASN A 83 12.84 21.34 -9.77
N LYS A 84 12.98 20.95 -8.49
CA LYS A 84 14.19 20.26 -8.01
C LYS A 84 14.32 18.84 -8.56
N ILE A 85 13.19 18.16 -8.77
CA ILE A 85 13.20 16.79 -9.30
C ILE A 85 13.61 16.80 -10.77
N GLU A 86 13.08 17.73 -11.57
CA GLU A 86 13.44 17.87 -12.98
C GLU A 86 14.91 18.24 -13.18
N ASP A 87 15.44 19.14 -12.35
CA ASP A 87 16.86 19.52 -12.36
C ASP A 87 17.75 18.31 -12.06
N LEU A 88 17.39 17.53 -11.04
CA LEU A 88 18.17 16.37 -10.59
C LEU A 88 18.12 15.22 -11.60
N LEU A 89 16.96 14.98 -12.23
CA LEU A 89 16.82 14.00 -13.31
C LEU A 89 17.65 14.41 -14.54
N SER A 90 17.70 15.71 -14.85
CA SER A 90 18.51 16.24 -15.94
C SER A 90 20.01 16.04 -15.68
N GLU A 91 20.45 16.27 -14.45
CA GLU A 91 21.86 16.06 -14.05
C GLU A 91 22.28 14.58 -14.12
N ILE A 92 21.39 13.67 -13.68
CA ILE A 92 21.62 12.22 -13.79
C ILE A 92 21.78 11.83 -15.27
N LEU A 93 20.89 12.31 -16.15
CA LEU A 93 20.94 12.01 -17.58
C LEU A 93 22.24 12.49 -18.24
N VAL A 94 22.70 13.70 -17.92
CA VAL A 94 23.98 14.23 -18.42
C VAL A 94 25.14 13.37 -17.96
N THR A 95 25.12 12.94 -16.70
CA THR A 95 26.19 12.11 -16.12
C THR A 95 26.25 10.73 -16.77
N LEU A 96 25.11 10.08 -17.00
CA LEU A 96 25.04 8.79 -17.68
C LEU A 96 25.58 8.85 -19.10
N LYS A 97 25.20 9.89 -19.87
CA LYS A 97 25.73 10.11 -21.23
C LYS A 97 27.25 10.29 -21.24
N ARG A 98 27.81 10.99 -20.24
CA ARG A 98 29.27 11.16 -20.12
C ARG A 98 29.98 9.83 -19.84
N ILE A 99 29.39 8.97 -19.01
CA ILE A 99 29.94 7.64 -18.71
C ILE A 99 29.90 6.78 -19.97
N GLU A 100 28.78 6.75 -20.68
CA GLU A 100 28.61 6.00 -21.94
C GLU A 100 29.61 6.46 -23.00
N SER A 101 29.88 7.76 -23.12
CA SER A 101 30.86 8.29 -24.08
C SER A 101 32.33 7.95 -23.78
N LYS A 102 32.62 7.42 -22.58
CA LYS A 102 33.96 7.02 -22.13
C LYS A 102 34.18 5.50 -22.15
N LEU A 103 33.13 4.72 -22.43
CA LEU A 103 33.19 3.28 -22.68
C LEU A 103 33.42 3.02 -24.17
#